data_AF-A0A917E1I0-F1
#
_entry.id   AF-A0A917E1I0-F1
#
_cell.length_a   1.000
_cell.length_b   1.000
_cell.length_c   1.000
_cell.angle_alpha   90.00
_cell.angle_beta   90.00
_cell.angle_gamma   90.00
#
_symmetry.space_group_name_H-M   'P 1'
#
loop_
_entity.id
_entity.type
_entity.pdbx_description
1 polymer ?
#
loop_
_entity_poly.entity_id
_entity_poly.type
_entity_poly.pdbx_seq_one_letter_code
_entity_poly.pdbx_strand_id
1 'polypeptide(L)'
;MKANTQVQNVLVSEVDPALVDESKAVDLILKSGDVSVHHRNVIHGSKANHSPLRRCGLTIRYIPISTRIKAPNWPCTFLLRGDAVPGINHYVEVDHMFFNGKGNWI
;
A
#
# COMPACT_ATOMS: atom_id res chain seq x y z
N MET A 1 -1.12 -9.22 -14.78
CA MET A 1 -1.85 -10.05 -13.80
C MET A 1 -2.71 -11.03 -14.57
N LYS A 2 -2.68 -12.31 -14.21
CA LYS A 2 -3.59 -13.35 -14.73
C LYS A 2 -4.53 -13.78 -13.61
N ALA A 3 -5.75 -14.17 -13.96
CA ALA A 3 -6.65 -14.77 -12.97
C ALA A 3 -6.05 -16.12 -12.52
N ASN A 4 -6.04 -16.35 -11.20
CA ASN A 4 -5.66 -17.63 -10.64
C ASN A 4 -6.61 -17.99 -9.49
N THR A 5 -7.50 -18.93 -9.76
CA THR A 5 -8.47 -19.51 -8.81
C THR A 5 -8.05 -20.90 -8.33
N GLN A 6 -6.98 -21.47 -8.90
CA GLN A 6 -6.52 -22.82 -8.59
C GLN A 6 -5.77 -22.87 -7.25
N VAL A 7 -5.26 -21.72 -6.81
CA VAL A 7 -4.59 -21.56 -5.51
C VAL A 7 -5.38 -20.59 -4.65
N GLN A 8 -5.57 -20.93 -3.38
CA GLN A 8 -6.21 -20.04 -2.41
C GLN A 8 -5.39 -18.76 -2.24
N ASN A 9 -5.93 -17.63 -2.69
CA ASN A 9 -5.31 -16.32 -2.53
C ASN A 9 -6.39 -15.23 -2.37
N VAL A 10 -6.00 -14.09 -1.83
CA VAL A 10 -6.94 -12.99 -1.50
C VAL A 10 -7.27 -12.07 -2.69
N LEU A 11 -6.54 -12.20 -3.81
CA LEU A 11 -6.65 -11.30 -4.97
C LEU A 11 -7.29 -11.95 -6.20
N VAL A 12 -7.54 -13.26 -6.13
CA VAL A 12 -7.99 -14.14 -7.23
C VAL A 12 -7.14 -13.99 -8.50
N SER A 13 -5.89 -13.54 -8.34
CA SER A 13 -5.00 -13.18 -9.44
C SER A 13 -3.53 -13.19 -9.00
N GLU A 14 -2.64 -13.38 -9.97
CA GLU A 14 -1.20 -13.40 -9.76
C GLU A 14 -0.43 -12.74 -10.92
N VAL A 15 0.85 -12.47 -10.70
CA VAL A 15 1.78 -12.13 -11.77
C VAL A 15 2.08 -13.40 -12.55
N ASP A 16 2.25 -13.27 -13.87
CA ASP A 16 2.64 -14.41 -14.71
C ASP A 16 4.00 -14.97 -14.25
N PRO A 17 4.08 -16.22 -13.75
CA PRO A 17 5.32 -16.76 -13.22
C PRO A 17 6.45 -16.82 -14.26
N ALA A 18 6.10 -16.93 -15.55
CA ALA A 18 7.07 -16.89 -16.64
C ALA A 18 7.77 -15.53 -16.81
N LEU A 19 7.25 -14.47 -16.21
CA LEU A 19 7.80 -13.10 -16.30
C LEU A 19 8.60 -12.69 -15.06
N VAL A 20 8.73 -13.58 -14.06
CA VAL A 20 9.39 -13.27 -12.79
C VAL A 20 10.38 -14.38 -12.46
N ASP A 21 11.62 -13.98 -12.17
CA ASP A 21 12.63 -14.87 -11.62
C ASP A 21 12.57 -14.81 -10.09
N GLU A 22 11.83 -15.73 -9.48
CA GLU A 22 11.67 -15.77 -8.02
C GLU A 22 12.98 -16.03 -7.27
N SER A 23 14.02 -16.57 -7.92
CA SER A 23 15.33 -16.76 -7.28
C SER A 23 16.02 -15.43 -6.93
N LYS A 24 15.58 -14.33 -7.57
CA LYS A 24 16.06 -12.97 -7.32
C LYS A 24 15.19 -12.21 -6.31
N ALA A 25 14.13 -12.82 -5.81
CA ALA A 25 13.28 -12.19 -4.80
C ALA A 25 14.06 -11.94 -3.51
N VAL A 26 13.75 -10.85 -2.83
CA VAL A 26 14.34 -10.49 -1.54
C VAL A 26 13.24 -10.48 -0.48
N ASP A 27 13.49 -11.18 0.63
CA ASP A 27 12.56 -11.21 1.75
C ASP A 27 12.55 -9.87 2.50
N LEU A 28 11.35 -9.28 2.65
CA LEU A 28 11.11 -8.10 3.47
C LEU A 28 10.68 -8.53 4.88
N ILE A 29 11.67 -8.70 5.77
CA ILE A 29 11.44 -9.07 7.18
C ILE A 29 11.39 -7.81 8.04
N LEU A 30 10.26 -7.58 8.70
CA LEU A 30 9.97 -6.38 9.48
C LEU A 30 9.52 -6.75 10.90
N LYS A 31 9.94 -5.96 11.89
CA LYS A 31 9.41 -6.01 13.26
C LYS A 31 8.15 -5.15 13.37
N SER A 32 7.40 -5.33 14.45
CA SER A 32 6.26 -4.45 14.77
C SER A 32 6.70 -2.99 14.84
N GLY A 33 6.09 -2.14 14.02
CA GLY A 33 6.40 -0.71 13.93
C GLY A 33 7.37 -0.34 12.80
N ASP A 34 8.06 -1.31 12.19
CA ASP A 34 8.92 -1.05 11.04
C ASP A 34 8.09 -0.71 9.79
N VAL A 35 8.71 0.03 8.86
CA VAL A 35 8.09 0.48 7.63
C VAL A 35 8.93 0.07 6.43
N SER A 36 8.26 -0.42 5.39
CA SER A 36 8.83 -0.58 4.05
C SER A 36 8.15 0.41 3.11
N VAL A 37 8.97 1.15 2.35
CA VAL A 37 8.50 2.07 1.31
C VAL A 37 8.95 1.53 -0.04
N HIS A 38 8.01 1.34 -0.95
CA HIS A 38 8.28 0.85 -2.29
C HIS A 38 7.43 1.57 -3.33
N HIS A 39 7.92 1.63 -4.56
CA HIS A 39 7.17 2.19 -5.67
C HIS A 39 5.98 1.28 -6.04
N ARG A 40 4.85 1.87 -6.48
CA ARG A 40 3.60 1.13 -6.76
C ARG A 40 3.73 0.00 -7.79
N ASN A 41 4.74 0.07 -8.65
CA ASN A 41 4.99 -0.91 -9.73
C ASN A 41 6.00 -2.00 -9.34
N VAL A 42 6.57 -1.96 -8.13
CA VAL A 42 7.46 -3.05 -7.67
C VAL A 42 6.66 -4.34 -7.65
N ILE A 43 7.19 -5.40 -8.26
CA ILE A 43 6.61 -6.74 -8.15
C ILE A 43 6.82 -7.21 -6.71
N HIS A 44 5.73 -7.47 -6.01
CA HIS A 44 5.75 -7.95 -4.64
C HIS A 44 4.60 -8.90 -4.39
N GLY A 45 4.78 -9.76 -3.40
CA GLY A 45 3.80 -10.76 -2.99
C GLY A 45 4.11 -11.26 -1.59
N SER A 46 3.36 -12.24 -1.12
CA SER A 46 3.64 -12.86 0.17
C SER A 46 3.30 -14.33 0.15
N LYS A 47 4.15 -15.14 0.80
CA LYS A 47 3.87 -16.55 1.04
C LYS A 47 2.70 -16.73 2.00
N ALA A 48 2.09 -17.93 1.95
CA ALA A 48 1.06 -18.33 2.89
C ALA A 48 1.58 -18.25 4.34
N ASN A 49 0.70 -17.82 5.26
CA ASN A 49 1.02 -17.79 6.67
C ASN A 49 0.64 -19.14 7.30
N HIS A 50 1.64 -19.90 7.74
CA HIS A 50 1.45 -21.19 8.42
C HIS A 50 1.53 -21.10 9.95
N SER A 51 1.74 -19.89 10.49
CA SER A 51 1.80 -19.69 11.95
C SER A 51 0.40 -19.56 12.55
N PRO A 52 0.23 -19.83 13.86
CA PRO A 52 -1.04 -19.59 14.55
C PRO A 52 -1.35 -18.11 14.78
N LEU A 53 -0.41 -17.21 14.46
CA LEU A 53 -0.54 -15.78 14.68
C LEU A 53 -0.94 -15.06 13.39
N ARG A 54 -1.84 -14.08 13.50
CA ARG A 54 -2.22 -13.25 12.36
C ARG A 54 -1.08 -12.28 12.02
N ARG A 55 -0.68 -12.24 10.74
CA ARG A 55 0.17 -11.17 10.19
C ARG A 55 -0.71 -9.99 9.76
N CYS A 56 -0.53 -8.83 10.38
CA CYS A 56 -1.23 -7.59 10.06
C CYS A 56 -0.26 -6.53 9.54
N GLY A 57 -0.65 -5.81 8.50
CA GLY A 57 0.07 -4.63 8.01
C GLY A 57 -0.91 -3.52 7.63
N LEU A 58 -0.49 -2.27 7.81
CA LEU A 58 -1.20 -1.09 7.32
C LEU A 58 -0.54 -0.63 6.03
N THR A 59 -1.33 -0.45 4.96
CA THR A 59 -0.84 0.12 3.71
C THR A 59 -1.31 1.57 3.59
N ILE A 60 -0.35 2.49 3.41
CA ILE A 60 -0.62 3.89 3.09
C ILE A 60 -0.04 4.17 1.71
N ARG A 61 -0.83 4.78 0.82
CA ARG A 61 -0.38 5.16 -0.53
C ARG A 61 -0.27 6.67 -0.62
N TYR A 62 0.93 7.15 -0.94
CA TYR A 62 1.19 8.56 -1.18
C TYR A 62 1.26 8.82 -2.69
N ILE A 63 0.59 9.89 -3.12
CA ILE A 63 0.67 10.42 -4.49
C ILE A 63 0.95 11.93 -4.41
N PRO A 64 1.70 12.50 -5.37
CA PRO A 64 1.82 13.96 -5.44
C PRO A 64 0.48 14.60 -5.83
N ILE A 65 0.29 15.87 -5.46
CA ILE A 65 -0.91 16.68 -5.76
C ILE A 65 -1.22 16.82 -7.26
N SER A 66 -0.26 16.51 -8.14
CA SER A 66 -0.41 16.47 -9.59
C SER A 66 -1.03 15.16 -10.12
N THR A 67 -1.14 14.12 -9.30
CA THR A 67 -1.73 12.83 -9.71
C THR A 67 -3.24 12.84 -9.55
N ARG A 68 -3.98 12.55 -10.63
CA ARG A 68 -5.45 12.43 -10.61
C ARG A 68 -5.91 11.03 -10.22
N ILE A 69 -6.81 10.94 -9.24
CA ILE A 69 -7.54 9.72 -8.91
C ILE A 69 -8.69 9.54 -9.91
N LYS A 70 -8.70 8.40 -10.61
CA LYS A 70 -9.69 8.11 -11.66
C LYS A 70 -10.95 7.43 -11.14
N ALA A 71 -10.86 6.79 -9.97
CA ALA A 71 -12.01 6.16 -9.34
C ALA A 71 -12.95 7.24 -8.80
N PRO A 72 -14.25 7.20 -9.14
CA PRO A 72 -15.22 8.13 -8.55
C PRO A 72 -15.32 7.88 -7.05
N ASN A 73 -15.49 8.96 -6.26
CA ASN A 73 -15.74 8.91 -4.82
C ASN A 73 -14.72 8.09 -4.00
N TRP A 74 -13.43 8.21 -4.33
CA TRP A 74 -12.39 7.53 -3.57
C TRP A 74 -12.38 8.00 -2.09
N PRO A 75 -12.63 7.10 -1.12
CA PRO A 75 -13.05 7.48 0.23
C PRO A 75 -11.92 8.05 1.11
N CYS A 76 -10.66 7.87 0.71
CA CYS A 76 -9.50 8.23 1.53
C CYS A 76 -8.53 9.19 0.82
N THR A 77 -9.07 10.17 0.10
CA THR A 77 -8.28 11.20 -0.57
C THR A 77 -7.93 12.32 0.41
N PHE A 78 -6.91 12.15 1.24
CA PHE A 78 -6.51 13.13 2.24
C PHE A 78 -5.39 14.06 1.74
N LEU A 79 -5.49 15.36 2.01
CA LEU A 79 -4.40 16.31 1.79
C LEU A 79 -3.49 16.32 3.02
N LEU A 80 -2.33 15.67 2.93
CA LEU A 80 -1.43 15.53 4.08
C LEU A 80 -0.38 16.64 4.17
N ARG A 81 0.08 17.16 3.02
CA ARG A 81 1.09 18.22 2.91
C ARG A 81 0.91 19.00 1.61
N GLY A 82 1.25 20.29 1.64
CA GLY A 82 1.19 21.19 0.48
C GLY A 82 -0.22 21.69 0.17
N ASP A 83 -0.36 22.38 -0.96
CA ASP A 83 -1.62 22.97 -1.41
C ASP A 83 -2.29 22.13 -2.50
N ALA A 84 -3.62 22.09 -2.49
CA ALA A 84 -4.38 21.39 -3.52
C ALA A 84 -4.23 22.08 -4.89
N VAL A 85 -4.11 21.29 -5.96
CA VAL A 85 -4.15 21.81 -7.34
C VAL A 85 -5.62 21.85 -7.82
N PRO A 86 -6.14 23.03 -8.23
CA PRO A 86 -7.51 23.16 -8.69
C PRO A 86 -7.86 22.16 -9.80
N GLY A 87 -8.99 21.48 -9.63
CA GLY A 87 -9.52 20.56 -10.63
C GLY A 87 -8.83 19.20 -10.74
N ILE A 88 -7.80 18.88 -9.94
CA ILE A 88 -7.14 17.56 -9.98
C ILE A 88 -7.87 16.52 -9.14
N ASN A 89 -8.03 16.75 -7.84
CA ASN A 89 -8.75 15.87 -6.92
C ASN A 89 -9.63 16.69 -5.97
N HIS A 90 -10.65 16.06 -5.41
CA HIS A 90 -11.35 16.55 -4.23
C HIS A 90 -10.76 15.85 -3.00
N TYR A 91 -10.37 16.62 -2.00
CA TYR A 91 -9.79 16.11 -0.77
C TYR A 91 -10.84 16.06 0.34
N VAL A 92 -10.85 14.96 1.08
CA VAL A 92 -11.75 14.77 2.22
C VAL A 92 -11.26 15.62 3.37
N GLU A 93 -12.13 16.48 3.89
CA GLU A 93 -11.89 17.17 5.16
C GLU A 93 -11.91 16.14 6.29
N VAL A 94 -10.84 16.12 7.06
CA VAL A 94 -10.74 15.30 8.26
C VAL A 94 -10.36 16.19 9.42
N ASP A 95 -11.04 16.00 10.54
CA ASP A 95 -10.52 16.47 11.82
C ASP A 95 -9.16 15.82 12.01
N HIS A 96 -8.11 16.64 12.05
CA HIS A 96 -6.74 16.17 12.19
C HIS A 96 -6.62 15.36 13.48
N MET A 97 -6.64 14.04 13.37
CA MET A 97 -6.33 13.17 14.48
C MET A 97 -4.83 13.21 14.71
N PHE A 98 -4.42 13.76 15.86
CA PHE A 98 -3.04 13.70 16.29
C PHE A 98 -2.65 12.24 16.51
N PHE A 99 -1.68 11.74 15.76
CA PHE A 99 -1.02 10.49 16.10
C PHE A 99 -0.23 10.70 17.40
N ASN A 100 -0.67 10.03 18.47
CA ASN A 100 0.07 10.04 19.72
C ASN A 100 1.35 9.22 19.52
N GLY A 101 2.52 9.88 19.59
CA GLY A 101 3.82 9.28 19.23
C GLY A 101 4.84 10.24 18.60
N LYS A 102 4.44 11.47 18.25
CA LYS A 102 5.34 12.52 17.71
C LYS A 102 6.34 13.09 18.74
N GLY A 103 6.10 12.89 20.04
CA GLY A 103 6.84 13.58 21.11
C GLY A 103 8.37 13.40 21.10
N ASN A 104 8.88 12.35 20.44
CA ASN A 104 10.31 12.00 20.43
C ASN A 104 10.99 12.18 19.06
N TRP A 105 10.34 12.84 18.09
CA TRP A 105 10.84 12.99 16.71
C TRP A 105 11.37 14.41 16.42
N ILE A 106 11.82 15.12 17.46
CA ILE A 106 12.48 16.44 17.34
C ILE A 106 13.83 16.35 18.04
#